data_AF-A0A3A5HE96-F1
#
_entry.id   AF-A0A3A5HE96-F1
#
_cell.length_a   1.000
_cell.length_b   1.000
_cell.length_c   1.000
_cell.angle_alpha   90.00
_cell.angle_beta   90.00
_cell.angle_gamma   90.00
#
_symmetry.space_group_name_H-M   'P 1'
#
loop_
_entity.id
_entity.type
_entity.pdbx_description
1 polymer ?
#
loop_
_entity_poly.entity_id
_entity_poly.type
_entity_poly.pdbx_seq_one_letter_code
_entity_poly.pdbx_strand_id
1 'polypeptide(L)'
;METRHIIMLITVAIIAIIPLALYGGLGEDDGYFGGADGAAAEAVEETGYEPWFEPLWEPPSGEIESLFFSLQAAIGALIIGYFFGYYRGKGKKKTP
;
A
#
# COMPACT_ATOMS: atom_id res chain seq x y z
N MET A 1 -23.69 -13.36 -7.76
CA MET A 1 -22.37 -12.81 -8.12
C MET A 1 -21.88 -13.55 -9.34
N GLU A 2 -21.55 -12.84 -10.43
CA GLU A 2 -20.95 -13.49 -11.60
C GLU A 2 -19.60 -14.14 -11.24
N THR A 3 -19.29 -15.29 -11.84
CA THR A 3 -18.04 -16.04 -11.61
C THR A 3 -16.78 -15.17 -11.73
N ARG A 4 -16.81 -14.16 -12.60
CA ARG A 4 -15.71 -13.18 -12.77
C ARG A 4 -15.38 -12.40 -11.50
N HIS A 5 -16.38 -11.96 -10.73
CA HIS A 5 -16.14 -11.22 -9.49
C HIS A 5 -15.59 -12.13 -8.40
N ILE A 6 -16.04 -13.38 -8.35
CA ILE A 6 -15.52 -14.39 -7.42
C ILE A 6 -14.06 -14.68 -7.74
N ILE A 7 -13.71 -14.86 -9.02
CA ILE A 7 -12.32 -15.06 -9.44
C ILE A 7 -11.45 -13.85 -9.05
N MET A 8 -11.90 -12.62 -9.30
CA MET A 8 -11.15 -11.42 -8.91
C MET A 8 -10.92 -11.34 -7.40
N LEU A 9 -11.95 -11.62 -6.58
CA LEU A 9 -11.82 -11.62 -5.12
C LEU A 9 -10.85 -12.71 -4.63
N ILE A 10 -10.91 -13.90 -5.22
CA ILE A 10 -9.96 -14.98 -4.90
C ILE A 10 -8.54 -14.58 -5.28
N THR A 11 -8.32 -13.98 -6.45
CA THR A 11 -6.99 -13.50 -6.85
C THR A 11 -6.44 -12.46 -5.88
N VAL A 12 -7.26 -11.48 -5.46
CA VAL A 12 -6.87 -10.48 -4.46
C VAL A 12 -6.54 -11.15 -3.12
N ALA A 13 -7.36 -12.09 -2.67
CA ALA A 13 -7.12 -12.84 -1.44
C ALA A 13 -5.81 -13.64 -1.51
N ILE A 14 -5.51 -14.27 -2.65
CA ILE A 14 -4.25 -15.00 -2.87
C ILE A 14 -3.05 -14.05 -2.78
N ILE A 15 -3.10 -12.91 -3.46
CA ILE A 15 -2.01 -11.92 -3.45
C ILE A 15 -1.77 -11.37 -2.04
N ALA A 16 -2.82 -11.20 -1.24
CA ALA A 16 -2.68 -10.73 0.14
C ALA A 16 -2.20 -11.83 1.10
N ILE A 17 -2.80 -13.02 1.03
CA ILE A 17 -2.59 -14.09 2.02
C ILE A 17 -1.28 -14.83 1.79
N ILE A 18 -0.84 -15.06 0.55
CA ILE A 18 0.41 -15.82 0.30
C ILE A 18 1.63 -15.16 0.96
N PRO A 19 1.90 -13.86 0.76
CA PRO A 19 3.02 -13.19 1.43
C PRO A 19 2.89 -13.24 2.95
N LEU A 20 1.69 -13.02 3.49
CA LEU A 20 1.42 -13.11 4.93
C LEU A 20 1.65 -14.54 5.46
N ALA A 21 1.32 -15.59 4.71
CA ALA A 21 1.52 -16.96 5.14
C ALA A 21 3.00 -17.39 5.07
N LEU A 22 3.75 -16.87 4.09
CA LEU A 22 5.18 -17.17 3.93
C LEU A 22 6.07 -16.36 4.89
N TYR A 23 5.68 -15.14 5.22
CA TYR A 23 6.51 -14.18 5.97
C TYR A 23 5.86 -13.66 7.27
N GLY A 24 4.64 -14.06 7.61
CA GLY A 24 3.86 -13.53 8.75
C GLY A 24 4.37 -13.85 10.15
N GLY A 25 5.57 -14.45 10.27
CA GLY A 25 6.31 -14.60 11.52
C GLY A 25 7.70 -13.94 11.52
N LEU A 26 8.08 -13.29 10.42
CA LEU A 26 9.39 -12.63 10.20
C LEU A 26 9.22 -11.10 10.08
N GLY A 27 8.05 -10.58 10.48
CA GLY A 27 7.47 -9.41 9.84
C GLY A 27 7.95 -8.05 10.33
N GLU A 28 8.58 -7.98 11.50
CA GLU A 28 9.09 -6.73 12.07
C GLU A 28 10.58 -6.84 12.40
N ASP A 29 11.00 -7.95 13.03
CA ASP A 29 12.40 -8.14 13.44
C ASP A 29 13.36 -8.41 12.27
N ASP A 30 12.88 -8.98 11.15
CA ASP A 30 13.71 -9.32 9.98
C ASP A 30 13.48 -8.37 8.78
N GLY A 31 12.73 -7.27 8.95
CA GLY A 31 12.60 -6.20 7.95
C GLY A 31 11.80 -6.56 6.67
N TYR A 32 11.18 -7.74 6.58
CA TYR A 32 10.51 -8.20 5.35
C TYR A 32 9.28 -7.39 4.92
N PHE A 33 8.62 -6.71 5.85
CA PHE A 33 7.52 -5.77 5.56
C PHE A 33 7.89 -4.31 5.84
N GLY A 34 9.19 -4.02 6.02
CA GLY A 34 9.70 -2.66 6.18
C GLY A 34 9.56 -1.82 4.92
N GLY A 35 9.57 -0.49 5.09
CA GLY A 35 9.57 0.44 3.97
C GLY A 35 10.83 0.30 3.11
N ALA A 36 10.68 0.48 1.80
CA ALA A 36 11.79 0.42 0.85
C ALA A 36 12.89 1.46 1.16
N ASP A 37 12.52 2.58 1.74
CA ASP A 37 13.42 3.68 2.05
C ASP A 37 14.42 3.32 3.18
N GLY A 38 14.05 2.44 4.12
CA GLY A 38 14.95 2.00 5.19
C GLY A 38 16.13 1.18 4.65
N ALA A 39 15.85 0.20 3.78
CA ALA A 39 16.90 -0.61 3.14
C ALA A 39 17.79 0.22 2.20
N ALA A 40 17.22 1.24 1.55
CA ALA A 40 17.98 2.15 0.71
C ALA A 40 18.89 3.07 1.52
N ALA A 41 18.43 3.58 2.67
CA ALA A 41 19.21 4.41 3.57
C ALA A 41 20.44 3.66 4.11
N GLU A 42 20.25 2.44 4.59
CA GLU A 42 21.33 1.60 5.13
C GLU A 42 22.41 1.32 4.06
N ALA A 43 22.00 0.98 2.84
CA ALA A 43 22.93 0.76 1.73
C ALA A 43 23.69 2.03 1.32
N VAL A 44 23.09 3.21 1.47
CA VAL A 44 23.74 4.50 1.17
C VAL A 44 24.71 4.91 2.28
N GLU A 45 24.36 4.70 3.54
CA GLU A 45 25.25 4.97 4.68
C GLU A 45 26.53 4.12 4.61
N GLU A 46 26.44 2.86 4.17
CA GLU A 46 27.62 1.99 3.95
C GLU A 46 28.61 2.56 2.92
N THR A 47 28.16 3.44 2.01
CA THR A 47 29.05 4.09 1.04
C THR A 47 29.85 5.27 1.61
N GLY A 48 29.65 5.61 2.89
CA GLY A 48 30.28 6.75 3.57
C GLY A 48 29.62 8.09 3.23
N TYR A 49 28.37 8.06 2.79
CA TYR A 49 27.61 9.25 2.46
C TYR A 49 27.02 9.90 3.73
N GLU A 50 27.28 11.19 3.91
CA GLU A 50 26.61 12.00 4.93
C GLU A 50 25.34 12.68 4.36
N PRO A 51 24.19 12.58 5.05
CA PRO A 51 22.99 13.30 4.66
C PRO A 51 23.23 14.81 4.59
N TRP A 52 22.94 15.42 3.44
CA TRP A 52 23.00 16.89 3.27
C TRP A 52 21.70 17.60 3.69
N PHE A 53 20.70 16.83 4.11
CA PHE A 53 19.40 17.33 4.54
C PHE A 53 18.84 16.45 5.66
N GLU A 54 18.35 17.08 6.71
CA GLU A 54 17.65 16.42 7.81
C GLU A 54 16.14 16.74 7.73
N PRO A 55 15.26 15.77 8.02
CA PRO A 55 13.82 16.03 8.06
C PRO A 55 13.51 17.14 9.08
N LEU A 56 12.79 18.19 8.64
CA LEU A 56 12.30 19.23 9.55
C LEU A 56 11.30 18.70 10.58
N TRP A 57 10.68 17.55 10.29
CA TRP A 57 9.77 16.84 11.17
C TRP A 57 9.78 15.36 10.82
N GLU A 58 9.93 14.53 11.84
CA GLU A 58 9.84 13.08 11.75
C GLU A 58 8.65 12.61 12.62
N PRO A 59 7.85 11.63 12.16
CA PRO A 59 6.75 11.11 12.96
C PRO A 59 7.27 10.58 14.30
N PRO A 60 6.64 10.93 15.44
CA PRO A 60 7.14 10.51 16.76
C PRO A 60 7.01 9.00 17.03
N SER A 61 6.39 8.23 16.12
CA SER A 61 6.31 6.76 16.15
C SER A 61 6.05 6.22 14.74
N GLY A 62 6.63 5.06 14.40
CA GLY A 62 6.35 4.34 13.15
C GLY A 62 4.89 3.90 13.01
N GLU A 63 4.14 3.80 14.11
CA GLU A 63 2.68 3.60 14.07
C GLU A 63 1.97 4.78 13.42
N ILE A 64 2.41 6.01 13.72
CA ILE A 64 1.82 7.23 13.19
C ILE A 64 2.16 7.38 11.70
N GLU A 65 3.37 7.01 11.30
CA GLU A 65 3.76 6.92 9.90
C GLU A 65 2.85 5.95 9.12
N SER A 66 2.66 4.74 9.65
CA SER A 66 1.76 3.72 9.08
C SER A 66 0.30 4.19 8.99
N LEU A 67 -0.15 4.97 9.98
CA LEU A 67 -1.49 5.60 9.95
C LEU A 67 -1.62 6.62 8.81
N PHE A 68 -0.61 7.45 8.59
CA PHE A 68 -0.64 8.40 7.47
C PHE A 68 -0.61 7.68 6.11
N PHE A 69 0.20 6.64 5.95
CA PHE A 69 0.22 5.81 4.73
C PHE A 69 -1.13 5.12 4.49
N SER A 70 -1.73 4.51 5.52
CA SER A 70 -3.03 3.85 5.38
C SER A 70 -4.16 4.84 5.07
N LEU A 71 -4.12 6.05 5.62
CA LEU A 71 -5.05 7.12 5.29
C LEU A 71 -4.91 7.55 3.82
N GLN A 72 -3.69 7.75 3.33
CA GLN A 72 -3.44 8.07 1.92
C GLN A 72 -3.95 6.96 1.00
N ALA A 73 -3.69 5.69 1.35
CA ALA A 73 -4.19 4.54 0.59
C ALA A 73 -5.72 4.49 0.57
N ALA A 74 -6.38 4.74 1.70
CA ALA A 74 -7.84 4.78 1.79
C ALA A 74 -8.44 5.89 0.92
N ILE A 75 -7.86 7.09 0.94
CA ILE A 75 -8.29 8.20 0.08
C ILE A 75 -8.09 7.85 -1.39
N GLY A 76 -6.94 7.27 -1.77
CA GLY A 76 -6.67 6.83 -3.14
C GLY A 76 -7.70 5.80 -3.61
N ALA A 77 -8.02 4.81 -2.78
CA ALA A 77 -9.04 3.80 -3.08
C ALA A 77 -10.44 4.41 -3.28
N LEU A 78 -10.82 5.40 -2.46
CA LEU A 78 -12.09 6.13 -2.61
C LEU A 78 -12.16 6.89 -3.95
N ILE A 79 -11.09 7.59 -4.32
CA ILE A 79 -11.03 8.33 -5.59
C ILE A 79 -11.16 7.38 -6.79
N ILE A 80 -10.38 6.30 -6.80
CA ILE A 80 -10.41 5.29 -7.87
C ILE A 80 -11.79 4.63 -7.94
N GLY A 81 -12.35 4.23 -6.80
CA GLY A 81 -13.68 3.64 -6.71
C GLY A 81 -14.77 4.57 -7.21
N TYR A 82 -14.72 5.85 -6.85
CA TYR A 82 -15.66 6.87 -7.34
C TYR A 82 -15.57 7.02 -8.87
N PHE A 83 -14.37 7.07 -9.43
CA PHE A 83 -14.18 7.18 -10.88
C PHE A 83 -14.81 6.00 -11.62
N PHE A 84 -14.47 4.76 -11.24
CA PHE A 84 -15.08 3.57 -11.85
C PHE A 84 -16.61 3.53 -11.67
N GLY A 85 -17.10 3.91 -10.49
CA GLY A 85 -18.53 3.99 -10.20
C GLY A 85 -19.25 5.01 -11.08
N TYR A 86 -18.68 6.21 -11.22
CA TYR A 86 -19.22 7.31 -12.01
C TYR A 86 -19.31 6.96 -13.50
N TYR A 87 -18.26 6.39 -14.08
CA TYR A 87 -18.26 5.96 -15.49
C TYR A 87 -19.25 4.82 -15.74
N ARG A 88 -19.34 3.86 -14.81
CA ARG A 88 -20.35 2.79 -14.90
C ARG A 88 -21.78 3.32 -14.78
N GLY A 89 -22.01 4.33 -13.94
CA GLY A 89 -23.30 5.01 -13.80
C GLY A 89 -23.70 5.82 -15.04
N LYS A 90 -22.75 6.50 -15.69
CA LYS A 90 -22.97 7.21 -16.95
C LYS A 90 -23.31 6.26 -18.11
N GLY A 91 -22.67 5.10 -18.17
CA GLY A 91 -22.94 4.09 -19.21
C GLY A 91 -24.35 3.48 -19.16
N LYS A 92 -25.02 3.51 -18.00
CA LYS A 92 -26.40 3.00 -17.83
C LYS A 92 -27.50 4.02 -18.19
N LYS A 93 -27.15 5.27 -18.54
CA LYS A 93 -28.09 6.33 -18.96
C LYS A 93 -28.24 6.47 -20.49
N LYS A 94 -28.21 5.35 -21.22
CA LYS A 94 -28.73 5.21 -22.60
C LYS A 94 -29.50 3.89 -22.57
N THR A 95 -30.82 3.83 -22.69
CA THR A 95 -31.81 4.52 -23.55
C THR A 95 -33.18 4.62 -22.84
N PRO A 96 -34.13 5.47 -23.31
CA PRO A 96 -35.56 5.24 -23.05
C PRO A 96 -36.03 3.88 -23.59
#